data_AF-A0A920P840-F1
#
_entry.id   AF-A0A920P840-F1
#
_cell.length_a   1.000
_cell.length_b   1.000
_cell.length_c   1.000
_cell.angle_alpha   90.00
_cell.angle_beta   90.00
_cell.angle_gamma   90.00
#
_symmetry.space_group_name_H-M   'P 1'
#
loop_
_entity.id
_entity.type
_entity.pdbx_description
1 polymer ?
#
loop_
_entity_poly.entity_id
_entity_poly.type
_entity_poly.pdbx_seq_one_letter_code
_entity_poly.pdbx_strand_id
1 'polypeptide(L)' 'MRVAGLVTTRQRPGTAKGYVFVLMEDEHGPINVIVKPDVYKRDRKPFAWKRFWL' A
#
# COMPACT_ATOMS: atom_id res chain seq x y z
N MET A 1 -6.73 -15.66 0.79
CA MET A 1 -7.13 -15.03 -0.49
C MET A 1 -5.94 -14.28 -1.06
N ARG A 2 -5.77 -14.22 -2.39
CA ARG A 2 -4.70 -13.47 -3.06
C ARG A 2 -5.33 -12.64 -4.18
N VAL A 3 -4.83 -11.43 -4.36
CA VAL A 3 -5.31 -10.44 -5.32
C VAL A 3 -4.07 -9.74 -5.90
N ALA A 4 -4.12 -9.40 -7.17
CA ALA A 4 -3.06 -8.70 -7.89
C ALA A 4 -3.69 -7.57 -8.69
N GLY A 5 -2.95 -6.46 -8.81
CA GLY A 5 -3.39 -5.26 -9.51
C GLY A 5 -2.28 -4.21 -9.50
N LEU A 6 -2.49 -3.12 -10.24
CA LEU A 6 -1.55 -2.01 -10.32
C LEU A 6 -1.74 -1.09 -9.12
N VAL A 7 -0.65 -0.75 -8.43
CA VAL A 7 -0.74 0.21 -7.33
C VAL A 7 -0.67 1.64 -7.87
N THR A 8 -1.80 2.33 -7.81
CA THR A 8 -1.95 3.71 -8.25
C THR A 8 -1.42 4.69 -7.20
N THR A 9 -1.75 4.48 -5.93
CA THR A 9 -1.41 5.44 -4.85
C THR A 9 -0.97 4.72 -3.59
N ARG A 10 0.02 5.28 -2.89
CA ARG A 10 0.46 4.84 -1.55
C ARG A 10 0.56 6.05 -0.64
N GLN A 11 -0.11 6.00 0.52
CA GLN A 11 -0.11 7.10 1.49
C GLN A 11 0.18 6.59 2.89
N ARG A 12 0.96 7.38 3.64
CA ARG A 12 1.22 7.15 5.06
C ARG A 12 1.17 8.48 5.80
N PRO A 13 -0.04 9.00 6.09
CA PRO A 13 -0.19 10.25 6.83
C PRO A 13 0.49 10.12 8.21
N GLY A 14 1.17 11.18 8.66
CA GLY A 14 1.80 11.20 9.98
C GLY A 14 0.79 11.01 11.12
N THR A 15 -0.46 11.44 10.91
CA THR A 15 -1.58 11.33 11.87
C THR A 15 -2.19 9.93 11.93
N ALA A 16 -1.94 9.06 10.94
CA ALA A 16 -2.56 7.75 10.84
C ALA A 16 -1.91 6.69 11.72
N LYS A 17 -1.17 7.07 12.78
CA LYS A 17 -0.53 6.15 13.76
C LYS A 17 0.24 4.99 13.11
N GLY A 18 0.87 5.25 11.97
CA GLY A 18 1.68 4.27 11.25
C GLY A 18 0.92 3.33 10.30
N TYR A 19 -0.39 3.49 10.13
CA TYR A 19 -1.15 2.81 9.08
C TYR A 19 -0.72 3.29 7.69
N VAL A 20 -0.83 2.40 6.71
CA VAL A 20 -0.54 2.70 5.30
C VAL A 20 -1.76 2.41 4.46
N PHE A 21 -2.09 3.33 3.56
CA PHE A 21 -3.18 3.22 2.62
C PHE A 21 -2.60 2.97 1.24
N VAL A 22 -3.12 1.98 0.54
CA VAL A 22 -2.73 1.64 -0.82
C VAL A 22 -3.99 1.58 -1.66
N LEU A 23 -4.02 2.37 -2.73
CA LEU A 23 -5.02 2.23 -3.78
C LEU A 23 -4.42 1.40 -4.90
N MET A 24 -5.09 0.30 -5.22
CA MET A 24 -4.77 -0.60 -6.31
C MET A 24 -5.93 -0.60 -7.31
N GLU A 25 -5.63 -0.80 -8.59
CA GLU A 25 -6.63 -0.99 -9.65
C GLU A 25 -6.40 -2.37 -10.29
N ASP A 26 -7.48 -3.12 -10.49
CA ASP A 26 -7.49 -4.32 -11.33
C ASP A 26 -8.60 -4.22 -12.41
N GLU A 27 -8.85 -5.30 -13.16
CA GLU A 27 -9.86 -5.32 -14.23
C GLU A 27 -11.30 -5.13 -13.71
N HIS A 28 -11.52 -5.27 -12.40
CA HIS A 28 -12.81 -5.09 -11.74
C HIS A 28 -12.93 -3.74 -11.03
N GLY A 29 -11.87 -2.92 -11.04
CA GLY A 29 -11.87 -1.53 -10.58
C GLY A 29 -11.00 -1.26 -9.35
N PRO A 30 -11.30 -0.18 -8.59
CA PRO A 30 -10.47 0.26 -7.47
C PRO A 30 -10.57 -0.67 -6.26
N ILE A 31 -9.41 -1.02 -5.72
CA ILE A 31 -9.21 -1.79 -4.49
C ILE A 31 -8.47 -0.92 -3.47
N ASN A 32 -9.14 -0.63 -2.37
CA ASN A 32 -8.54 0.06 -1.22
C ASN A 32 -7.96 -0.96 -0.22
N VAL A 33 -6.64 -0.92 -0.06
CA VAL A 33 -5.92 -1.79 0.88
C VAL A 33 -5.40 -0.95 2.05
N ILE A 34 -5.78 -1.34 3.27
CA ILE A 34 -5.32 -0.73 4.51
C ILE A 34 -4.36 -1.70 5.19
N VAL A 35 -3.12 -1.24 5.39
CA VAL A 35 -2.06 -2.03 6.00
C VAL A 35 -1.84 -1.53 7.41
N LYS A 36 -1.96 -2.46 8.36
CA LYS A 36 -1.74 -2.17 9.78
C LYS A 36 -0.24 -1.98 10.07
N PRO A 37 0.12 -1.21 11.11
CA PRO A 37 1.52 -0.90 11.44
C PRO A 37 2.40 -2.13 11.71
N ASP A 38 1.84 -3.16 12.34
CA ASP A 38 2.46 -4.45 12.66
C ASP A 38 2.81 -5.25 11.39
N VAL A 39 1.88 -5.34 10.44
CA VAL A 39 2.09 -5.97 9.14
C VAL A 39 3.16 -5.22 8.34
N TYR A 40 3.08 -3.89 8.32
CA TYR A 40 4.07 -3.05 7.63
C TYR A 40 5.48 -3.21 8.21
N LYS A 41 5.60 -3.33 9.55
CA LYS A 41 6.89 -3.55 10.23
C LYS A 41 7.49 -4.92 9.93
N ARG A 42 6.65 -5.97 9.87
CA ARG A 42 7.08 -7.34 9.54
C ARG A 42 7.55 -7.45 8.09
N ASP A 43 6.78 -6.86 7.17
CA ASP A 43 6.93 -7.05 5.72
C ASP A 43 7.39 -5.75 5.03
N ARG A 44 8.51 -5.15 5.49
CA ARG A 44 9.03 -3.86 4.97
C ARG A 44 9.46 -3.88 3.50
N LYS A 45 9.75 -5.06 2.92
CA LYS A 45 10.30 -5.22 1.55
C LYS A 45 9.32 -4.83 0.42
N PRO A 46 8.06 -5.29 0.39
CA PRO A 46 7.07 -4.89 -0.63
C PRO A 46 6.71 -3.40 -0.60
N PHE A 47 6.98 -2.70 0.51
CA PHE A 47 6.74 -1.26 0.65
C PHE A 47 8.03 -0.43 0.56
N ALA A 48 9.16 -1.04 0.21
CA ALA A 48 10.42 -0.34 0.06
C ALA A 48 10.26 0.73 -1.04
N TRP A 49 10.32 1.98 -0.60
CA TRP A 49 10.20 3.23 -1.33
C TRP A 49 11.36 3.44 -2.32
N LYS A 50 11.65 2.48 -3.21
CA LYS A 50 12.54 2.75 -4.34
C LYS A 50 11.74 3.48 -5.40
N ARG A 51 11.78 4.81 -5.28
CA ARG A 51 11.69 5.83 -6.34
C ARG A 51 11.06 5.30 -7.64
N PHE A 52 9.76 5.54 -7.81
CA PHE A 52 9.11 5.41 -9.11
C PHE A 52 8.25 6.65 -9.33
N TRP A 53 8.92 7.81 -9.40
CA TRP A 53 8.45 9.14 -9.84
C TRP A 53 9.66 10.12 -9.81
N LEU A 54 10.81 9.67 -10.30
CA LEU A 54 11.76 10.49 -11.06
C LEU A 54 11.92 9.80 -12.41
#